data_AF-A0A936YBE6-F1
#
_entry.id   AF-A0A936YBE6-F1
#
_cell.length_a   1.000
_cell.length_b   1.000
_cell.length_c   1.000
_cell.angle_alpha   90.00
_cell.angle_beta   90.00
_cell.angle_gamma   90.00
#
_symmetry.space_group_name_H-M   'P 1'
#
loop_
_entity.id
_entity.type
_entity.pdbx_description
1 polymer ?
#
loop_
_entity_poly.entity_id
_entity_poly.type
_entity_poly.pdbx_seq_one_letter_code
_entity_poly.pdbx_strand_id
1 'polypeptide(L)'
;MQNTAHIGFGHVFHARARPQRHAFKYATYFLMLPMRSLSKSMQGSSTWQNNRAGLLSFFDSDHGDHRSVAQGGALAWLDELLHQHGIHDATGEAWLQTYPRVMGYTFKPVSFWYCHRAENDQGGALRAIVAEVNNTFGEKHCYLLDAPSYGENHFANKVFHVSPFNPVTGQYRFRFDQINSAQGAQVSATVDYFEAADAKEITPFLYGLMMNTATSPYLSATNATIPNTARYALQLLEKLQHGVLTVHFPDGSSRYFGDYHAQTTSSNPAHFNASITLHNWNVFSAALKSGDIGFAESYIAGDWTTPNLTELLKLLSSNRKAIDAMVFGTWYGRLLYRIKHLLNHNSRSNSRKNIHAHYDLGNAFYQLWLDKTMNYSGAWYEGDYTRPAEQAQTAKVQRALRMAGVNSGSRVLEIGCGWGALAEEATLEFKAQIVGVTLSTEQLDYANARMHKLGIATGHGQQADLRLQDYRDITDAPFDAICSIEMVEAVGQSYWPEYFKTVNKLLKPGGRACIQSIVIRDDLFERYAASTDFIQQYIFPGGCLPSPQKFREQAEQAGMQVVDAFAFGPDYAQTLREWRNAFLAQKEQVAKLGFDARFMHIWEFYLAYCEAAFDTGDINLMQFTLQKPE
;
A
#
# COMPACT_ATOMS: atom_id res chain seq x y z
N MET A 1 23.45 22.34 -25.35
CA MET A 1 23.61 23.19 -24.15
C MET A 1 25.10 23.31 -23.86
N GLN A 2 25.60 24.43 -23.32
CA GLN A 2 27.01 24.46 -22.89
C GLN A 2 27.20 23.50 -21.71
N ASN A 3 28.17 22.60 -21.82
CA ASN A 3 28.58 21.73 -20.71
C ASN A 3 29.30 22.59 -19.67
N THR A 4 28.56 23.08 -18.69
CA THR A 4 29.07 23.96 -17.63
C THR A 4 29.19 23.24 -16.29
N ALA A 5 30.26 23.52 -15.58
CA ALA A 5 30.44 23.08 -14.20
C ALA A 5 29.33 23.65 -13.29
N HIS A 6 28.83 22.84 -12.36
CA HIS A 6 27.82 23.27 -11.39
C HIS A 6 28.00 22.57 -10.03
N ILE A 7 27.41 23.17 -9.00
CA ILE A 7 27.31 22.58 -7.66
C ILE A 7 25.97 21.87 -7.57
N GLY A 8 25.97 20.59 -7.24
CA GLY A 8 24.77 19.85 -6.89
C GLY A 8 24.56 19.80 -5.38
N PHE A 9 23.31 19.81 -4.96
CA PHE A 9 22.90 19.69 -3.57
C PHE A 9 22.08 18.41 -3.39
N GLY A 10 22.27 17.74 -2.25
CA GLY A 10 21.64 16.46 -1.99
C GLY A 10 21.79 15.98 -0.57
N HIS A 11 21.66 14.68 -0.37
CA HIS A 11 21.92 14.02 0.91
C HIS A 11 22.92 12.88 0.70
N VAL A 12 23.63 12.50 1.76
CA VAL A 12 24.32 11.21 1.85
C VAL A 12 23.70 10.43 2.99
N PHE A 13 23.52 9.13 2.80
CA PHE A 13 23.00 8.21 3.80
C PHE A 13 24.00 7.09 4.01
N HIS A 14 24.56 6.94 5.19
CA HIS A 14 25.43 5.81 5.50
C HIS A 14 24.71 4.84 6.43
N ALA A 15 24.86 3.55 6.18
CA ALA A 15 24.40 2.51 7.08
C ALA A 15 25.45 1.42 7.25
N ARG A 16 25.60 0.94 8.48
CA ARG A 16 26.45 -0.21 8.81
C ARG A 16 25.65 -1.18 9.67
N ALA A 17 25.63 -2.46 9.28
CA ALA A 17 24.85 -3.50 9.96
C ALA A 17 25.59 -4.19 11.12
N ARG A 18 26.94 -4.24 11.10
CA ARG A 18 27.79 -4.93 12.10
C ARG A 18 29.05 -4.11 12.44
N PRO A 19 29.70 -4.30 13.61
CA PRO A 19 29.27 -5.13 14.75
C PRO A 19 28.11 -4.51 15.54
N GLN A 20 28.01 -3.17 15.53
CA GLN A 20 26.85 -2.43 16.03
C GLN A 20 26.24 -1.61 14.89
N ARG A 21 24.90 -1.57 14.87
CA ARG A 21 24.12 -0.89 13.84
C ARG A 21 24.20 0.62 14.04
N HIS A 22 24.71 1.31 13.04
CA HIS A 22 24.71 2.77 12.97
C HIS A 22 24.24 3.20 11.58
N ALA A 23 23.35 4.17 11.54
CA ALA A 23 22.95 4.83 10.31
C ALA A 23 22.87 6.34 10.56
N PHE A 24 23.27 7.13 9.56
CA PHE A 24 23.17 8.57 9.64
C PHE A 24 22.96 9.17 8.25
N LYS A 25 22.16 10.25 8.22
CA LYS A 25 21.85 11.02 7.01
C LYS A 25 22.24 12.46 7.24
N TYR A 26 22.89 13.07 6.26
CA TYR A 26 23.24 14.49 6.30
C TYR A 26 23.07 15.12 4.91
N ALA A 27 22.68 16.39 4.88
CA ALA A 27 22.67 17.18 3.66
C ALA A 27 24.11 17.40 3.20
N THR A 28 24.32 17.44 1.89
CA THR A 28 25.63 17.57 1.29
C THR A 28 25.57 18.40 0.01
N TYR A 29 26.74 18.83 -0.45
CA TYR A 29 26.94 19.44 -1.77
C TYR A 29 28.19 18.87 -2.42
N PHE A 30 28.23 18.86 -3.74
CA PHE A 30 29.32 18.29 -4.53
C PHE A 30 29.43 19.05 -5.86
N LEU A 31 30.52 18.83 -6.56
CA LEU A 31 30.79 19.38 -7.89
C LEU A 31 30.38 18.40 -8.97
N MET A 32 29.84 18.95 -10.04
CA MET A 32 29.58 18.25 -11.27
C MET A 32 30.36 18.93 -12.40
N LEU A 33 31.46 18.30 -12.80
CA LEU A 33 32.47 18.89 -13.68
C LEU A 33 32.47 18.19 -15.06
N PRO A 34 32.23 18.91 -16.17
CA PRO A 34 32.36 18.36 -17.51
C PRO A 34 33.82 18.41 -17.94
N MET A 35 34.56 17.35 -17.67
CA MET A 35 36.04 17.36 -17.67
C MET A 35 36.64 17.58 -19.06
N ARG A 36 36.04 17.07 -20.14
CA ARG A 36 36.53 17.32 -21.51
C ARG A 36 36.21 18.73 -21.98
N SER A 37 35.05 19.28 -21.61
CA SER A 37 34.74 20.68 -21.91
C SER A 37 35.61 21.65 -21.10
N LEU A 38 35.87 21.32 -19.83
CA LEU A 38 36.75 22.11 -18.97
C LEU A 38 38.19 22.14 -19.48
N SER A 39 38.73 21.01 -19.95
CA SER A 39 40.09 20.95 -20.51
C SER A 39 40.24 21.79 -21.79
N LYS A 40 39.20 21.85 -22.64
CA LYS A 40 39.15 22.70 -23.83
C LYS A 40 39.02 24.20 -23.49
N SER A 41 38.43 24.54 -22.34
CA SER A 41 38.12 25.93 -21.94
C SER A 41 39.27 26.71 -21.27
N MET A 42 40.50 26.17 -21.25
CA MET A 42 41.67 26.71 -20.53
C MET A 42 42.21 28.09 -21.01
N GLN A 43 41.40 28.92 -21.67
CA GLN A 43 41.78 30.29 -22.08
C GLN A 43 40.77 31.39 -21.76
N GLY A 44 39.65 31.14 -21.08
CA GLY A 44 38.73 32.25 -20.75
C GLY A 44 37.64 31.94 -19.73
N SER A 45 37.66 32.69 -18.62
CA SER A 45 36.51 32.95 -17.73
C SER A 45 35.71 31.73 -17.25
N SER A 46 36.37 30.80 -16.54
CA SER A 46 35.67 29.88 -15.64
C SER A 46 35.56 30.54 -14.26
N THR A 47 34.35 30.68 -13.74
CA THR A 47 34.07 31.11 -12.34
C THR A 47 34.57 30.10 -11.30
N TRP A 48 35.04 28.92 -11.74
CA TRP A 48 35.51 27.83 -10.89
C TRP A 48 37.04 27.82 -10.72
N GLN A 49 37.51 27.65 -9.48
CA GLN A 49 38.93 27.59 -9.14
C GLN A 49 39.51 26.19 -9.45
N ASN A 50 39.81 25.96 -10.72
CA ASN A 50 40.45 24.74 -11.22
C ASN A 50 41.99 24.82 -11.09
N ASN A 51 42.60 23.88 -10.37
CA ASN A 51 44.02 23.84 -9.96
C ASN A 51 44.54 25.14 -9.34
N ARG A 52 43.66 25.85 -8.63
CA ARG A 52 43.97 27.12 -7.97
C ARG A 52 43.40 27.12 -6.55
N ALA A 53 44.12 27.75 -5.64
CA ALA A 53 43.63 27.92 -4.27
C ALA A 53 42.36 28.78 -4.27
N GLY A 54 41.39 28.40 -3.45
CA GLY A 54 40.10 29.08 -3.34
C GLY A 54 39.26 28.54 -2.20
N LEU A 55 38.15 29.22 -1.90
CA LEU A 55 37.19 28.76 -0.88
C LEU A 55 36.59 27.40 -1.25
N LEU A 56 36.20 27.25 -2.52
CA LEU A 56 35.85 26.00 -3.17
C LEU A 56 36.74 25.84 -4.40
N SER A 57 37.48 24.74 -4.49
CA SER A 57 38.39 24.48 -5.60
C SER A 57 38.43 23.01 -6.00
N PHE A 58 38.93 22.75 -7.20
CA PHE A 58 39.18 21.42 -7.75
C PHE A 58 40.64 21.32 -8.16
N PHE A 59 41.31 20.19 -7.91
CA PHE A 59 42.68 19.94 -8.35
C PHE A 59 42.76 18.58 -9.05
N ASP A 60 43.39 18.53 -10.22
CA ASP A 60 43.60 17.29 -10.96
C ASP A 60 44.37 16.26 -10.13
N SER A 61 45.35 16.70 -9.33
CA SER A 61 46.17 15.84 -8.48
C SER A 61 45.39 15.14 -7.36
N ASP A 62 44.14 15.51 -7.09
CA ASP A 62 43.29 14.77 -6.15
C ASP A 62 42.74 13.48 -6.75
N HIS A 63 42.76 13.35 -8.07
CA HIS A 63 42.11 12.28 -8.81
C HIS A 63 43.11 11.34 -9.47
N GLY A 64 42.67 10.11 -9.72
CA GLY A 64 43.49 9.11 -10.39
C GLY A 64 44.83 8.83 -9.70
N ASP A 65 45.91 8.81 -10.48
CA ASP A 65 47.28 8.53 -10.03
C ASP A 65 48.05 9.79 -9.58
N HIS A 66 47.35 10.89 -9.26
CA HIS A 66 47.93 12.14 -8.78
C HIS A 66 48.81 12.89 -9.81
N ARG A 67 48.73 12.53 -11.09
CA ARG A 67 49.52 13.18 -12.14
C ARG A 67 49.21 14.68 -12.23
N SER A 68 50.25 15.46 -12.54
CA SER A 68 50.17 16.92 -12.64
C SER A 68 49.40 17.36 -13.88
N VAL A 69 48.97 18.63 -13.90
CA VAL A 69 48.36 19.25 -15.09
C VAL A 69 49.30 19.17 -16.31
N ALA A 70 50.61 19.27 -16.11
CA ALA A 70 51.60 19.13 -17.18
C ALA A 70 51.65 17.72 -17.80
N GLN A 71 51.19 16.70 -17.07
CA GLN A 71 51.05 15.32 -17.52
C GLN A 71 49.63 15.01 -18.04
N GLY A 72 48.81 16.05 -18.27
CA GLY A 72 47.43 15.91 -18.75
C GLY A 72 46.37 15.77 -17.65
N GLY A 73 46.76 15.81 -16.38
CA GLY A 73 45.85 15.81 -15.23
C GLY A 73 44.96 14.58 -15.12
N ALA A 74 43.84 14.71 -14.41
CA ALA A 74 42.93 13.62 -14.10
C ALA A 74 42.21 13.09 -15.35
N LEU A 75 41.99 13.94 -16.36
CA LEU A 75 41.35 13.51 -17.61
C LEU A 75 42.24 12.55 -18.41
N ALA A 76 43.55 12.85 -18.53
CA ALA A 76 44.47 11.96 -19.23
C ALA A 76 44.62 10.61 -18.52
N TRP A 77 44.57 10.61 -17.18
CA TRP A 77 44.52 9.39 -16.38
C TRP A 77 43.26 8.56 -16.69
N LEU A 78 42.10 9.19 -16.72
CA LEU A 78 40.84 8.50 -17.02
C LEU A 78 40.88 7.87 -18.41
N ASP A 79 41.35 8.61 -19.42
CA ASP A 79 41.44 8.11 -20.80
C ASP A 79 42.39 6.90 -20.90
N GLU A 80 43.53 6.96 -20.21
CA GLU A 80 44.47 5.84 -20.14
C GLU A 80 43.85 4.62 -19.45
N LEU A 81 43.12 4.82 -18.34
CA LEU A 81 42.41 3.75 -17.63
C LEU A 81 41.37 3.06 -18.53
N LEU A 82 40.57 3.85 -19.26
CA LEU A 82 39.56 3.32 -20.18
C LEU A 82 40.21 2.53 -21.33
N HIS A 83 41.28 3.06 -21.92
CA HIS A 83 42.03 2.37 -22.98
C HIS A 83 42.68 1.07 -22.51
N GLN A 84 43.24 1.03 -21.30
CA GLN A 84 43.80 -0.20 -20.72
C GLN A 84 42.75 -1.31 -20.56
N HIS A 85 41.47 -0.94 -20.42
CA HIS A 85 40.34 -1.87 -20.34
C HIS A 85 39.63 -2.08 -21.69
N GLY A 86 40.22 -1.63 -22.81
CA GLY A 86 39.68 -1.82 -24.16
C GLY A 86 38.51 -0.90 -24.53
N ILE A 87 38.23 0.13 -23.72
CA ILE A 87 37.16 1.10 -23.97
C ILE A 87 37.74 2.29 -24.73
N HIS A 88 37.64 2.26 -26.06
CA HIS A 88 38.17 3.31 -26.96
C HIS A 88 37.08 4.27 -27.49
N ASP A 89 35.82 3.97 -27.21
CA ASP A 89 34.63 4.62 -27.77
C ASP A 89 33.94 5.59 -26.79
N ALA A 90 34.46 5.74 -25.57
CA ALA A 90 34.04 6.73 -24.56
C ALA A 90 34.58 8.15 -24.85
N THR A 91 34.38 8.62 -26.08
CA THR A 91 34.99 9.86 -26.62
C THR A 91 34.15 11.12 -26.40
N GLY A 92 32.93 10.98 -25.87
CA GLY A 92 32.03 12.08 -25.50
C GLY A 92 32.39 12.71 -24.16
N GLU A 93 31.46 13.46 -23.58
CA GLU A 93 31.72 14.17 -22.32
C GLU A 93 32.00 13.19 -21.16
N ALA A 94 32.99 13.55 -20.34
CA ALA A 94 33.32 12.86 -19.11
C ALA A 94 32.89 13.72 -17.93
N TRP A 95 31.79 13.33 -17.29
CA TRP A 95 31.19 14.06 -16.18
C TRP A 95 31.75 13.54 -14.86
N LEU A 96 32.47 14.38 -14.11
CA LEU A 96 33.02 14.05 -12.80
C LEU A 96 32.16 14.60 -11.65
N GLN A 97 31.56 13.68 -10.90
CA GLN A 97 30.86 13.97 -9.65
C GLN A 97 31.83 13.79 -8.47
N THR A 98 32.14 14.88 -7.76
CA THR A 98 33.15 14.84 -6.69
C THR A 98 32.95 15.90 -5.61
N TYR A 99 33.58 15.73 -4.45
CA TYR A 99 33.61 16.77 -3.42
C TYR A 99 34.67 17.83 -3.73
N PRO A 100 34.36 19.13 -3.58
CA PRO A 100 35.36 20.18 -3.74
C PRO A 100 36.39 20.13 -2.61
N ARG A 101 37.56 20.71 -2.84
CA ARG A 101 38.38 21.23 -1.74
C ARG A 101 37.67 22.41 -1.10
N VAL A 102 37.57 22.41 0.22
CA VAL A 102 37.05 23.52 1.02
C VAL A 102 38.21 24.12 1.79
N MET A 103 38.58 25.37 1.47
CA MET A 103 39.75 26.04 2.06
C MET A 103 41.04 25.20 2.00
N GLY A 104 41.24 24.45 0.90
CA GLY A 104 42.42 23.60 0.68
C GLY A 104 42.32 22.17 1.22
N TYR A 105 41.33 21.85 2.05
CA TYR A 105 41.10 20.49 2.57
C TYR A 105 40.14 19.70 1.68
N THR A 106 40.43 18.41 1.47
CA THR A 106 39.55 17.51 0.71
C THR A 106 39.09 16.36 1.60
N PHE A 107 37.80 16.04 1.54
CA PHE A 107 37.23 14.82 2.09
C PHE A 107 36.38 14.16 1.00
N LYS A 108 36.96 13.19 0.31
CA LYS A 108 36.41 12.62 -0.93
C LYS A 108 36.38 11.08 -0.89
N PRO A 109 35.46 10.48 -0.12
CA PRO A 109 35.42 9.04 0.05
C PRO A 109 35.04 8.27 -1.23
N VAL A 110 34.28 8.87 -2.15
CA VAL A 110 34.09 8.35 -3.52
C VAL A 110 33.93 9.50 -4.54
N SER A 111 34.25 9.23 -5.80
CA SER A 111 33.89 10.06 -6.95
C SER A 111 33.45 9.20 -8.11
N PHE A 112 32.51 9.70 -8.90
CA PHE A 112 31.95 8.97 -10.03
C PHE A 112 32.24 9.72 -11.33
N TRP A 113 32.83 9.01 -12.28
CA TRP A 113 33.08 9.49 -13.63
C TRP A 113 32.07 8.86 -14.57
N TYR A 114 31.19 9.66 -15.16
CA TYR A 114 30.20 9.22 -16.15
C TYR A 114 30.75 9.52 -17.54
N CYS A 115 31.24 8.48 -18.22
CA CYS A 115 31.90 8.59 -19.51
C CYS A 115 30.90 8.30 -20.63
N HIS A 116 30.69 9.25 -21.52
CA HIS A 116 29.72 9.13 -22.61
C HIS A 116 30.41 8.85 -23.95
N ARG A 117 29.67 8.29 -24.90
CA ARG A 117 30.05 8.26 -26.32
C ARG A 117 29.95 9.66 -26.92
N ALA A 118 30.62 9.89 -28.05
CA ALA A 118 30.43 11.14 -28.79
C ALA A 118 28.96 11.27 -29.26
N GLU A 119 28.45 12.49 -29.43
CA GLU A 119 27.04 12.71 -29.82
C GLU A 119 26.66 12.01 -31.15
N ASN A 120 27.63 11.88 -32.06
CA ASN A 120 27.47 11.19 -33.34
C ASN A 120 27.58 9.65 -33.23
N ASP A 121 27.87 9.11 -32.05
CA ASP A 121 27.93 7.68 -31.75
C ASP A 121 26.88 7.31 -30.69
N GLN A 122 25.81 6.62 -31.11
CA GLN A 122 24.67 6.25 -30.26
C GLN A 122 24.05 7.41 -29.47
N GLY A 123 24.05 8.63 -30.04
CA GLY A 123 23.39 9.79 -29.45
C GLY A 123 24.01 10.29 -28.15
N GLY A 124 25.28 9.97 -27.89
CA GLY A 124 25.97 10.37 -26.66
C GLY A 124 25.59 9.54 -25.43
N ALA A 125 25.16 8.30 -25.63
CA ALA A 125 24.79 7.39 -24.53
C ALA A 125 25.93 7.18 -23.52
N LEU A 126 25.55 6.84 -22.29
CA LEU A 126 26.49 6.45 -21.24
C LEU A 126 27.25 5.20 -21.66
N ARG A 127 28.59 5.27 -21.65
CA ARG A 127 29.47 4.17 -22.07
C ARG A 127 30.05 3.43 -20.88
N ALA A 128 30.53 4.14 -19.88
CA ALA A 128 31.20 3.57 -18.72
C ALA A 128 31.01 4.45 -17.51
N ILE A 129 31.03 3.84 -16.32
CA ILE A 129 31.16 4.55 -15.06
C ILE A 129 32.43 4.10 -14.36
N VAL A 130 33.26 5.04 -13.93
CA VAL A 130 34.39 4.76 -13.02
C VAL A 130 34.04 5.25 -11.63
N ALA A 131 33.96 4.34 -10.66
CA ALA A 131 33.85 4.66 -9.25
C ALA A 131 35.25 4.72 -8.61
N GLU A 132 35.76 5.92 -8.41
CA GLU A 132 37.03 6.20 -7.74
C GLU A 132 36.80 6.24 -6.22
N VAL A 133 37.22 5.20 -5.51
CA VAL A 133 37.01 5.05 -4.06
C VAL A 133 38.31 5.37 -3.33
N ASN A 134 38.22 6.17 -2.28
CA ASN A 134 39.35 6.53 -1.41
C ASN A 134 39.07 6.06 0.01
N ASN A 135 40.08 5.50 0.67
CA ASN A 135 39.96 5.12 2.07
C ASN A 135 40.64 6.11 3.02
N THR A 136 40.43 5.92 4.31
CA THR A 136 41.03 6.74 5.38
C THR A 136 42.53 6.50 5.56
N PHE A 137 43.11 5.51 4.89
CA PHE A 137 44.54 5.17 4.95
C PHE A 137 45.35 5.77 3.79
N GLY A 138 44.70 6.55 2.90
CA GLY A 138 45.35 7.19 1.76
C GLY A 138 45.48 6.29 0.53
N GLU A 139 44.88 5.09 0.55
CA GLU A 139 44.79 4.22 -0.63
C GLU A 139 43.61 4.61 -1.51
N LYS A 140 43.75 4.34 -2.80
CA LYS A 140 42.74 4.61 -3.83
C LYS A 140 42.58 3.41 -4.76
N HIS A 141 41.35 3.13 -5.15
CA HIS A 141 41.05 2.13 -6.17
C HIS A 141 39.92 2.59 -7.07
N CYS A 142 39.90 2.09 -8.31
CA CYS A 142 38.88 2.44 -9.29
C CYS A 142 38.13 1.18 -9.74
N TYR A 143 36.83 1.17 -9.51
CA TYR A 143 35.93 0.16 -10.05
C TYR A 143 35.38 0.67 -11.37
N LEU A 144 35.81 0.05 -12.47
CA LEU A 144 35.30 0.32 -13.81
C LEU A 144 34.06 -0.54 -14.06
N LEU A 145 32.95 0.12 -14.40
CA LEU A 145 31.70 -0.51 -14.80
C LEU A 145 31.54 -0.31 -16.31
N ASP A 146 31.67 -1.42 -17.05
CA ASP A 146 31.58 -1.45 -18.51
C ASP A 146 30.13 -1.55 -18.97
N ALA A 147 29.73 -0.66 -19.89
CA ALA A 147 28.37 -0.56 -20.45
C ALA A 147 27.23 -0.56 -19.41
N PRO A 148 27.25 0.34 -18.40
CA PRO A 148 26.24 0.36 -17.37
C PRO A 148 24.91 0.91 -17.88
N SER A 149 23.81 0.44 -17.29
CA SER A 149 22.44 0.89 -17.57
C SER A 149 21.85 1.53 -16.32
N TYR A 150 21.15 2.66 -16.48
CA TYR A 150 20.41 3.24 -15.37
C TYR A 150 19.29 2.29 -14.91
N GLY A 151 19.15 2.13 -13.59
CA GLY A 151 18.18 1.23 -12.95
C GLY A 151 18.67 -0.21 -12.74
N GLU A 152 19.81 -0.60 -13.32
CA GLU A 152 20.36 -1.95 -13.20
C GLU A 152 21.45 -2.07 -12.13
N ASN A 153 21.67 -3.30 -11.67
CA ASN A 153 22.70 -3.63 -10.69
C ASN A 153 23.99 -4.06 -11.41
N HIS A 154 25.11 -3.46 -11.05
CA HIS A 154 26.45 -3.78 -11.54
C HIS A 154 27.32 -4.27 -10.40
N PHE A 155 28.17 -5.27 -10.63
CA PHE A 155 28.95 -5.90 -9.57
C PHE A 155 30.45 -5.78 -9.80
N ALA A 156 31.22 -5.56 -8.74
CA ALA A 156 32.69 -5.59 -8.78
C ALA A 156 33.25 -6.23 -7.51
N ASN A 157 34.32 -7.02 -7.61
CA ASN A 157 34.94 -7.60 -6.42
C ASN A 157 35.63 -6.52 -5.60
N LYS A 158 35.46 -6.52 -4.28
CA LYS A 158 36.19 -5.62 -3.38
C LYS A 158 37.65 -6.04 -3.32
N VAL A 159 38.55 -5.07 -3.44
CA VAL A 159 40.00 -5.34 -3.54
C VAL A 159 40.86 -4.59 -2.52
N PHE A 160 40.30 -3.68 -1.71
CA PHE A 160 41.08 -2.96 -0.68
C PHE A 160 40.24 -2.46 0.52
N HIS A 161 40.90 -2.01 1.59
CA HIS A 161 40.26 -1.65 2.87
C HIS A 161 39.53 -0.31 2.80
N VAL A 162 38.20 -0.29 2.67
CA VAL A 162 37.43 0.97 2.79
C VAL A 162 36.90 1.26 4.20
N SER A 163 36.96 0.26 5.08
CA SER A 163 36.42 0.31 6.43
C SER A 163 37.23 -0.61 7.32
N PRO A 164 37.62 -0.18 8.53
CA PRO A 164 38.29 -1.06 9.50
C PRO A 164 37.35 -2.15 10.03
N PHE A 165 36.05 -2.05 9.75
CA PHE A 165 35.03 -2.99 10.22
C PHE A 165 34.70 -4.12 9.24
N ASN A 166 35.20 -4.03 7.99
CA ASN A 166 34.87 -4.99 6.93
C ASN A 166 36.15 -5.62 6.35
N PRO A 167 36.17 -6.93 6.04
CA PRO A 167 37.32 -7.58 5.43
C PRO A 167 37.59 -7.02 4.03
N VAL A 168 38.83 -7.17 3.52
CA VAL A 168 39.22 -6.71 2.18
C VAL A 168 38.52 -7.49 1.07
N THR A 169 38.03 -8.69 1.37
CA THR A 169 37.33 -9.58 0.45
C THR A 169 35.83 -9.27 0.37
N GLY A 170 35.17 -9.70 -0.69
CA GLY A 170 33.73 -9.52 -0.91
C GLY A 170 33.40 -8.90 -2.26
N GLN A 171 32.17 -8.44 -2.43
CA GLN A 171 31.68 -7.86 -3.68
C GLN A 171 30.96 -6.54 -3.40
N TYR A 172 31.08 -5.58 -4.31
CA TYR A 172 30.24 -4.39 -4.38
C TYR A 172 29.13 -4.58 -5.40
N ARG A 173 27.92 -4.12 -5.09
CA ARG A 173 26.81 -3.89 -6.02
C ARG A 173 26.63 -2.38 -6.17
N PHE A 174 26.79 -1.88 -7.38
CA PHE A 174 26.51 -0.51 -7.76
C PHE A 174 25.17 -0.44 -8.47
N ARG A 175 24.38 0.59 -8.20
CA ARG A 175 23.18 0.93 -8.98
C ARG A 175 23.17 2.43 -9.20
N PHE A 176 22.94 2.84 -10.45
CA PHE A 176 22.81 4.25 -10.80
C PHE A 176 21.42 4.47 -11.36
N ASP A 177 20.75 5.54 -10.95
CA ASP A 177 19.47 5.95 -11.52
C ASP A 177 19.60 7.40 -12.00
N GLN A 178 18.99 7.70 -13.14
CA GLN A 178 18.93 9.06 -13.69
C GLN A 178 17.50 9.40 -14.07
N ILE A 179 17.00 10.52 -13.57
CA ILE A 179 15.68 11.07 -13.91
C ILE A 179 15.91 12.43 -14.55
N ASN A 180 15.62 12.53 -15.84
CA ASN A 180 15.67 13.79 -16.56
C ASN A 180 14.30 14.47 -16.49
N SER A 181 14.26 15.72 -16.02
CA SER A 181 13.06 16.54 -15.95
C SER A 181 13.30 17.89 -16.61
N ALA A 182 12.22 18.63 -16.89
CA ALA A 182 12.30 20.01 -17.36
C ALA A 182 13.03 20.96 -16.37
N GLN A 183 13.21 20.55 -15.10
CA GLN A 183 13.84 21.30 -14.02
C GLN A 183 15.29 20.87 -13.75
N GLY A 184 15.80 19.85 -14.46
CA GLY A 184 17.12 19.28 -14.24
C GLY A 184 17.18 17.76 -14.37
N ALA A 185 18.40 17.22 -14.43
CA ALA A 185 18.72 15.82 -14.22
C ALA A 185 18.98 15.51 -12.73
N GLN A 186 18.31 14.50 -12.21
CA GLN A 186 18.58 13.90 -10.91
C GLN A 186 19.37 12.61 -11.13
N VAL A 187 20.55 12.49 -10.54
CA VAL A 187 21.35 11.25 -10.55
C VAL A 187 21.48 10.73 -9.13
N SER A 188 21.22 9.44 -8.93
CA SER A 188 21.55 8.72 -7.70
C SER A 188 22.52 7.57 -7.98
N ALA A 189 23.45 7.35 -7.05
CA ALA A 189 24.40 6.25 -7.07
C ALA A 189 24.30 5.52 -5.74
N THR A 190 23.91 4.25 -5.75
CA THR A 190 23.83 3.33 -4.61
C THR A 190 24.98 2.33 -4.67
N VAL A 191 25.63 2.08 -3.53
CA VAL A 191 26.73 1.11 -3.43
C VAL A 191 26.45 0.17 -2.26
N ASP A 192 26.38 -1.12 -2.49
CA ASP A 192 26.25 -2.13 -1.44
C ASP A 192 27.47 -3.05 -1.44
N TYR A 193 27.87 -3.55 -0.29
CA TYR A 193 28.97 -4.48 -0.05
C TYR A 193 28.45 -5.83 0.51
N PHE A 194 29.04 -6.92 0.05
CA PHE A 194 28.69 -8.31 0.38
C PHE A 194 29.94 -9.10 0.75
N GLU A 195 29.89 -9.94 1.78
CA GLU A 195 30.98 -10.87 2.12
C GLU A 195 30.85 -12.17 1.31
N ALA A 196 31.98 -12.73 0.84
CA ALA A 196 31.99 -13.80 -0.16
C ALA A 196 31.59 -15.21 0.34
N ALA A 197 31.28 -15.42 1.63
CA ALA A 197 31.06 -16.75 2.20
C ALA A 197 29.60 -17.13 2.45
N ASP A 198 28.64 -16.26 2.14
CA ASP A 198 27.20 -16.57 2.13
C ASP A 198 26.54 -15.55 1.20
N ALA A 199 25.75 -15.98 0.22
CA ALA A 199 24.93 -15.09 -0.61
C ALA A 199 23.77 -14.48 0.20
N LYS A 200 24.10 -13.77 1.28
CA LYS A 200 23.23 -12.96 2.14
C LYS A 200 23.79 -11.54 2.15
N GLU A 201 22.93 -10.56 1.89
CA GLU A 201 23.22 -9.12 1.92
C GLU A 201 23.84 -8.73 3.27
N ILE A 202 25.12 -8.35 3.29
CA ILE A 202 25.83 -8.10 4.55
C ILE A 202 26.19 -6.62 4.77
N THR A 203 26.15 -5.71 3.80
CA THR A 203 26.34 -4.28 4.12
C THR A 203 25.90 -3.32 3.00
N PRO A 204 24.86 -2.49 3.11
CA PRO A 204 24.69 -1.38 2.17
C PRO A 204 25.67 -0.25 2.52
N PHE A 205 26.67 -0.01 1.68
CA PHE A 205 27.54 1.17 1.76
C PHE A 205 26.87 2.30 0.97
N LEU A 206 25.61 2.64 1.30
CA LEU A 206 24.84 3.61 0.53
C LEU A 206 25.68 4.88 0.34
N TYR A 207 26.14 5.11 -0.88
CA TYR A 207 26.01 6.44 -1.41
C TYR A 207 24.56 6.54 -1.83
N GLY A 208 23.92 7.67 -1.60
CA GLY A 208 22.51 7.84 -1.89
C GLY A 208 22.35 9.31 -2.16
N LEU A 209 22.96 9.76 -3.25
CA LEU A 209 22.98 11.16 -3.62
C LEU A 209 21.67 11.46 -4.35
N MET A 210 20.72 12.13 -3.71
CA MET A 210 19.57 12.71 -4.41
C MET A 210 19.99 14.08 -4.97
N MET A 211 19.94 14.25 -6.29
CA MET A 211 20.22 15.52 -6.99
C MET A 211 18.95 16.31 -7.34
N ASN A 212 19.03 17.65 -7.22
CA ASN A 212 18.31 18.60 -8.08
C ASN A 212 19.38 19.36 -8.89
N THR A 213 19.27 19.44 -10.23
CA THR A 213 20.15 20.29 -11.06
C THR A 213 19.37 21.44 -11.68
N ALA A 214 19.28 22.58 -10.99
CA ALA A 214 18.75 23.79 -11.63
C ALA A 214 19.84 24.47 -12.48
N THR A 215 19.57 24.67 -13.77
CA THR A 215 20.32 25.56 -14.66
C THR A 215 19.78 27.00 -14.58
N SER A 216 20.47 27.85 -13.82
CA SER A 216 20.59 29.30 -14.02
C SER A 216 19.31 30.17 -13.92
N PRO A 217 19.38 31.50 -14.13
CA PRO A 217 19.35 32.52 -13.11
C PRO A 217 17.99 33.23 -13.08
N TYR A 218 17.00 32.72 -12.35
CA TYR A 218 15.82 33.52 -12.02
C TYR A 218 15.35 33.20 -10.60
N LEU A 219 15.64 34.14 -9.69
CA LEU A 219 14.70 34.49 -8.64
C LEU A 219 13.36 34.84 -9.32
N SER A 220 12.36 33.98 -9.24
CA SER A 220 10.98 34.35 -8.86
C SER A 220 9.99 33.18 -9.00
N ALA A 221 9.28 32.92 -7.91
CA ALA A 221 7.94 32.31 -7.77
C ALA A 221 7.75 30.88 -8.31
N THR A 222 7.48 29.86 -7.49
CA THR A 222 6.63 29.86 -6.29
C THR A 222 7.22 28.98 -5.18
N ASN A 223 7.78 29.59 -4.14
CA ASN A 223 7.81 28.93 -2.83
C ASN A 223 6.36 28.85 -2.34
N ALA A 224 5.64 27.79 -2.72
CA ALA A 224 4.43 27.44 -2.00
C ALA A 224 4.89 27.09 -0.58
N THR A 225 4.78 28.04 0.35
CA THR A 225 5.10 27.81 1.76
C THR A 225 4.29 26.62 2.25
N ILE A 226 4.96 25.55 2.67
CA ILE A 226 4.32 24.34 3.20
C ILE A 226 3.33 24.79 4.30
N PRO A 227 2.01 24.51 4.13
CA PRO A 227 1.01 24.91 5.11
C PRO A 227 1.32 24.37 6.50
N ASN A 228 0.88 25.07 7.56
CA ASN A 228 1.09 24.62 8.95
C ASN A 228 0.54 23.20 9.18
N THR A 229 -0.62 22.89 8.59
CA THR A 229 -1.27 21.56 8.65
C THR A 229 -0.41 20.48 8.02
N ALA A 230 0.17 20.75 6.85
CA ALA A 230 1.11 19.86 6.19
C ALA A 230 2.38 19.66 7.05
N ARG A 231 3.01 20.74 7.53
CA ARG A 231 4.19 20.63 8.43
C ARG A 231 3.92 19.75 9.65
N TYR A 232 2.77 19.93 10.31
CA TYR A 232 2.38 19.10 11.45
C TYR A 232 2.19 17.63 11.05
N ALA A 233 1.45 17.34 9.97
CA ALA A 233 1.26 15.98 9.51
C ALA A 233 2.58 15.29 9.12
N LEU A 234 3.51 16.00 8.47
CA LEU A 234 4.84 15.47 8.14
C LEU A 234 5.66 15.13 9.40
N GLN A 235 5.54 15.91 10.48
CA GLN A 235 6.16 15.57 11.77
C GLN A 235 5.54 14.30 12.39
N LEU A 236 4.26 14.02 12.14
CA LEU A 236 3.65 12.76 12.58
C LEU A 236 4.22 11.58 11.79
N LEU A 237 4.38 11.73 10.47
CA LEU A 237 4.96 10.71 9.60
C LEU A 237 6.42 10.38 9.95
N GLU A 238 7.19 11.31 10.51
CA GLU A 238 8.55 11.03 11.02
C GLU A 238 8.58 9.95 12.10
N LYS A 239 7.43 9.62 12.71
CA LYS A 239 7.32 8.62 13.78
C LYS A 239 6.69 7.30 13.33
N LEU A 240 6.61 7.04 12.03
CA LEU A 240 6.22 5.72 11.53
C LEU A 240 7.15 4.65 12.13
N GLN A 241 6.54 3.65 12.77
CA GLN A 241 7.22 2.53 13.45
C GLN A 241 7.28 1.28 12.57
N HIS A 242 6.34 1.14 11.63
CA HIS A 242 6.22 0.00 10.73
C HIS A 242 6.32 0.46 9.28
N GLY A 243 7.18 -0.18 8.49
CA GLY A 243 7.31 0.08 7.04
C GLY A 243 7.94 1.43 6.66
N VAL A 244 7.90 1.73 5.36
CA VAL A 244 8.43 2.94 4.75
C VAL A 244 7.36 3.59 3.88
N LEU A 245 7.23 4.92 4.01
CA LEU A 245 6.40 5.75 3.14
C LEU A 245 7.27 6.69 2.31
N THR A 246 7.15 6.63 1.00
CA THR A 246 7.66 7.65 0.08
C THR A 246 6.55 8.66 -0.21
N VAL A 247 6.79 9.95 0.01
CA VAL A 247 5.86 11.04 -0.31
C VAL A 247 6.47 11.90 -1.40
N HIS A 248 5.81 11.97 -2.55
CA HIS A 248 6.11 12.93 -3.61
C HIS A 248 5.22 14.17 -3.42
N PHE A 249 5.82 15.35 -3.30
CA PHE A 249 5.12 16.60 -2.97
C PHE A 249 4.71 17.39 -4.22
N PRO A 250 3.74 18.32 -4.09
CA PRO A 250 3.28 19.13 -5.22
C PRO A 250 4.36 20.05 -5.82
N ASP A 251 5.41 20.37 -5.05
CA ASP A 251 6.55 21.19 -5.49
C ASP A 251 7.62 20.37 -6.23
N GLY A 252 7.36 19.09 -6.50
CA GLY A 252 8.29 18.17 -7.16
C GLY A 252 9.33 17.55 -6.22
N SER A 253 9.42 17.99 -4.96
CA SER A 253 10.30 17.37 -3.98
C SER A 253 9.76 16.02 -3.50
N SER A 254 10.60 15.20 -2.87
CA SER A 254 10.18 13.92 -2.31
C SER A 254 10.83 13.68 -0.95
N ARG A 255 10.12 13.01 -0.04
CA ARG A 255 10.62 12.64 1.29
C ARG A 255 10.22 11.24 1.67
N TYR A 256 11.10 10.58 2.41
CA TYR A 256 10.90 9.25 2.96
C TYR A 256 10.65 9.33 4.47
N PHE A 257 9.75 8.47 4.95
CA PHE A 257 9.35 8.35 6.35
C PHE A 257 9.35 6.87 6.77
N GLY A 258 9.68 6.59 8.03
CA GLY A 258 9.78 5.22 8.58
C GLY A 258 11.20 4.64 8.59
N ASP A 259 11.36 3.42 9.11
CA ASP A 259 12.65 2.72 9.19
C ASP A 259 12.84 1.75 8.00
N TYR A 260 13.77 2.11 7.12
CA TYR A 260 14.18 1.31 5.96
C TYR A 260 14.78 -0.06 6.34
N HIS A 261 15.23 -0.24 7.58
CA HIS A 261 16.01 -1.42 8.00
C HIS A 261 15.21 -2.51 8.73
N ALA A 262 13.88 -2.41 8.88
CA ALA A 262 13.09 -3.50 9.44
C ALA A 262 12.92 -4.71 8.47
N GLN A 263 13.66 -4.75 7.35
CA GLN A 263 13.62 -5.84 6.37
C GLN A 263 14.48 -7.07 6.71
N THR A 264 15.46 -7.02 7.62
CA THR A 264 16.49 -8.09 7.68
C THR A 264 16.82 -8.71 9.04
N THR A 265 16.16 -8.34 10.14
CA THR A 265 16.42 -8.94 11.47
C THR A 265 15.25 -9.70 12.08
N SER A 266 14.11 -9.80 11.39
CA SER A 266 12.98 -10.56 11.90
C SER A 266 12.29 -11.26 10.75
N SER A 267 11.94 -12.52 10.98
CA SER A 267 10.85 -13.24 10.32
C SER A 267 9.49 -12.56 10.57
N ASN A 268 9.41 -11.24 10.39
CA ASN A 268 8.23 -10.43 10.63
C ASN A 268 7.63 -10.08 9.26
N PRO A 269 6.52 -10.72 8.87
CA PRO A 269 5.98 -10.68 7.51
C PRO A 269 5.31 -9.35 7.08
N ALA A 270 5.48 -8.26 7.82
CA ALA A 270 4.75 -7.00 7.61
C ALA A 270 5.68 -5.77 7.44
N HIS A 271 6.60 -5.81 6.48
CA HIS A 271 7.32 -4.60 6.05
C HIS A 271 6.61 -4.00 4.83
N PHE A 272 5.78 -2.98 5.06
CA PHE A 272 5.08 -2.28 3.99
C PHE A 272 5.99 -1.25 3.34
N ASN A 273 6.03 -1.22 2.01
CA ASN A 273 6.67 -0.16 1.24
C ASN A 273 5.61 0.54 0.39
N ALA A 274 5.15 1.69 0.88
CA ALA A 274 4.11 2.46 0.21
C ALA A 274 4.67 3.74 -0.38
N SER A 275 4.03 4.21 -1.46
CA SER A 275 4.27 5.52 -2.03
C SER A 275 2.96 6.29 -2.15
N ILE A 276 3.01 7.60 -1.98
CA ILE A 276 1.91 8.53 -2.19
C ILE A 276 2.43 9.75 -2.97
N THR A 277 1.70 10.13 -4.01
CA THR A 277 1.97 11.32 -4.82
C THR A 277 0.90 12.35 -4.56
N LEU A 278 1.30 13.51 -4.03
CA LEU A 278 0.42 14.61 -3.69
C LEU A 278 0.34 15.59 -4.86
N HIS A 279 -0.87 15.83 -5.38
CA HIS A 279 -1.11 16.83 -6.41
C HIS A 279 -1.34 18.22 -5.79
N ASN A 280 -1.77 18.27 -4.52
CA ASN A 280 -1.88 19.48 -3.73
C ASN A 280 -1.72 19.18 -2.22
N TRP A 281 -1.76 20.23 -1.38
CA TRP A 281 -1.57 20.09 0.08
C TRP A 281 -2.87 19.77 0.86
N ASN A 282 -4.02 19.63 0.20
CA ASN A 282 -5.33 19.52 0.83
C ASN A 282 -5.49 18.24 1.67
N VAL A 283 -4.84 17.15 1.27
CA VAL A 283 -4.90 15.85 1.98
C VAL A 283 -4.60 16.00 3.47
N PHE A 284 -3.63 16.85 3.84
CA PHE A 284 -3.22 17.02 5.23
C PHE A 284 -4.26 17.79 6.04
N SER A 285 -4.83 18.86 5.48
CA SER A 285 -5.93 19.59 6.13
C SER A 285 -7.19 18.73 6.23
N ALA A 286 -7.52 17.98 5.18
CA ALA A 286 -8.69 17.10 5.16
C ALA A 286 -8.56 15.96 6.19
N ALA A 287 -7.40 15.29 6.23
CA ALA A 287 -7.15 14.22 7.19
C ALA A 287 -7.13 14.72 8.65
N LEU A 288 -6.56 15.90 8.93
CA LEU A 288 -6.58 16.46 10.29
C LEU A 288 -7.98 16.91 10.73
N LYS A 289 -8.82 17.38 9.79
CA LYS A 289 -10.18 17.87 10.06
C LYS A 289 -11.18 16.72 10.23
N SER A 290 -11.12 15.74 9.34
CA SER A 290 -12.17 14.70 9.19
C SER A 290 -11.64 13.27 9.36
N GLY A 291 -10.37 13.08 9.71
CA GLY A 291 -9.78 11.76 9.92
C GLY A 291 -9.66 10.95 8.63
N ASP A 292 -9.99 9.67 8.72
CA ASP A 292 -10.04 8.70 7.62
C ASP A 292 -10.99 9.14 6.49
N ILE A 293 -12.13 9.73 6.82
CA ILE A 293 -13.09 10.25 5.84
C ILE A 293 -12.44 11.33 4.98
N GLY A 294 -11.75 12.31 5.60
CA GLY A 294 -11.10 13.39 4.85
C GLY A 294 -9.94 12.88 3.99
N PHE A 295 -9.21 11.88 4.46
CA PHE A 295 -8.18 11.21 3.67
C PHE A 295 -8.77 10.52 2.43
N ALA A 296 -9.86 9.75 2.60
CA ALA A 296 -10.57 9.09 1.50
C ALA A 296 -11.20 10.08 0.51
N GLU A 297 -11.85 11.14 0.99
CA GLU A 297 -12.47 12.17 0.15
C GLU A 297 -11.45 12.89 -0.74
N SER A 298 -10.25 13.12 -0.23
CA SER A 298 -9.16 13.72 -1.02
C SER A 298 -8.61 12.76 -2.10
N TYR A 299 -8.62 11.45 -1.87
CA TYR A 299 -8.33 10.45 -2.92
C TYR A 299 -9.42 10.48 -4.01
N ILE A 300 -10.68 10.48 -3.60
CA ILE A 300 -11.84 10.51 -4.50
C ILE A 300 -11.81 11.77 -5.37
N ALA A 301 -11.42 12.91 -4.79
CA ALA A 301 -11.25 14.19 -5.49
C ALA A 301 -10.01 14.23 -6.42
N GLY A 302 -9.10 13.26 -6.33
CA GLY A 302 -7.86 13.24 -7.09
C GLY A 302 -6.78 14.18 -6.55
N ASP A 303 -6.83 14.55 -5.27
CA ASP A 303 -5.80 15.38 -4.63
C ASP A 303 -4.47 14.64 -4.45
N TRP A 304 -4.52 13.31 -4.45
CA TRP A 304 -3.35 12.44 -4.38
C TRP A 304 -3.61 11.09 -5.04
N THR A 305 -2.54 10.44 -5.45
CA THR A 305 -2.55 9.10 -6.06
C THR A 305 -1.49 8.21 -5.42
N THR A 306 -1.58 6.91 -5.65
CA THR A 306 -0.62 5.92 -5.16
C THR A 306 -0.54 4.75 -6.15
N PRO A 307 0.63 4.14 -6.35
CA PRO A 307 0.74 2.94 -7.18
C PRO A 307 0.09 1.71 -6.54
N ASN A 308 -0.12 1.70 -5.22
CA ASN A 308 -0.75 0.60 -4.51
C ASN A 308 -1.51 1.11 -3.27
N LEU A 309 -2.83 1.28 -3.44
CA LEU A 309 -3.69 1.81 -2.40
C LEU A 309 -3.79 0.89 -1.19
N THR A 310 -3.91 -0.42 -1.40
CA THR A 310 -3.99 -1.40 -0.31
C THR A 310 -2.72 -1.36 0.55
N GLU A 311 -1.53 -1.35 -0.04
CA GLU A 311 -0.27 -1.29 0.72
C GLU A 311 -0.13 0.02 1.51
N LEU A 312 -0.56 1.14 0.95
CA LEU A 312 -0.61 2.41 1.67
C LEU A 312 -1.55 2.34 2.88
N LEU A 313 -2.75 1.79 2.70
CA LEU A 313 -3.74 1.67 3.78
C LEU A 313 -3.28 0.69 4.87
N LYS A 314 -2.62 -0.42 4.51
CA LYS A 314 -1.99 -1.37 5.46
C LYS A 314 -0.89 -0.71 6.28
N LEU A 315 -0.03 0.08 5.64
CA LEU A 315 1.01 0.85 6.31
C LEU A 315 0.40 1.81 7.34
N LEU A 316 -0.60 2.59 6.94
CA LEU A 316 -1.27 3.56 7.82
C LEU A 316 -1.99 2.85 8.98
N SER A 317 -2.69 1.74 8.70
CA SER A 317 -3.39 0.94 9.72
C SER A 317 -2.42 0.33 10.73
N SER A 318 -1.29 -0.21 10.28
CA SER A 318 -0.28 -0.81 11.14
C SER A 318 0.42 0.22 12.03
N ASN A 319 0.43 1.50 11.62
CA ASN A 319 0.95 2.60 12.43
C ASN A 319 -0.13 3.34 13.23
N ARG A 320 -1.38 2.87 13.22
CA ARG A 320 -2.54 3.52 13.89
C ARG A 320 -2.26 3.87 15.35
N LYS A 321 -1.74 2.94 16.16
CA LYS A 321 -1.45 3.19 17.59
C LYS A 321 -0.44 4.31 17.81
N ALA A 322 0.62 4.36 17.00
CA ALA A 322 1.64 5.40 17.06
C ALA A 322 1.06 6.77 16.66
N ILE A 323 0.22 6.80 15.64
CA ILE A 323 -0.47 8.02 15.18
C ILE A 323 -1.50 8.48 16.23
N ASP A 324 -2.32 7.58 16.74
CA ASP A 324 -3.38 7.89 17.72
C ASP A 324 -2.84 8.38 19.06
N ALA A 325 -1.77 7.76 19.57
CA ALA A 325 -1.13 8.21 20.80
C ALA A 325 -0.64 9.67 20.70
N MET A 326 -0.32 10.13 19.49
CA MET A 326 0.10 11.50 19.25
C MET A 326 -1.05 12.47 19.03
N VAL A 327 -2.06 12.05 18.26
CA VAL A 327 -3.23 12.89 17.95
C VAL A 327 -4.10 13.06 19.20
N PHE A 328 -4.34 11.99 19.96
CA PHE A 328 -5.25 11.97 21.11
C PHE A 328 -4.54 12.01 22.47
N GLY A 329 -3.23 11.83 22.53
CA GLY A 329 -2.44 12.00 23.76
C GLY A 329 -2.33 13.45 24.24
N THR A 330 -2.67 14.42 23.39
CA THR A 330 -2.74 15.84 23.75
C THR A 330 -4.12 16.25 24.26
N TRP A 331 -4.19 17.27 25.11
CA TRP A 331 -5.45 17.66 25.78
C TRP A 331 -6.51 18.23 24.82
N TYR A 332 -6.11 18.83 23.69
CA TYR A 332 -7.03 19.31 22.66
C TYR A 332 -7.71 18.18 21.87
N GLY A 333 -7.03 17.04 21.65
CA GLY A 333 -7.61 15.86 21.00
C GLY A 333 -8.79 15.27 21.79
N ARG A 334 -8.72 15.34 23.13
CA ARG A 334 -9.81 14.93 24.03
C ARG A 334 -11.04 15.85 23.98
N LEU A 335 -10.86 17.14 23.64
CA LEU A 335 -11.95 18.11 23.51
C LEU A 335 -12.71 17.93 22.19
N LEU A 336 -12.01 17.74 21.07
CA LEU A 336 -12.62 17.46 19.77
C LEU A 336 -13.43 16.15 19.77
N TYR A 337 -12.92 15.11 20.43
CA TYR A 337 -13.61 13.83 20.60
C TYR A 337 -14.97 13.99 21.30
N ARG A 338 -15.03 14.83 22.35
CA ARG A 338 -16.27 15.12 23.10
C ARG A 338 -17.30 15.88 22.27
N ILE A 339 -16.87 16.75 21.36
CA ILE A 339 -17.78 17.52 20.49
C ILE A 339 -18.41 16.62 19.41
N LYS A 340 -17.61 15.72 18.80
CA LYS A 340 -18.10 14.77 17.78
C LYS A 340 -19.16 13.81 18.34
N HIS A 341 -18.99 13.35 19.58
CA HIS A 341 -19.93 12.42 20.24
C HIS A 341 -21.34 13.02 20.48
N LEU A 342 -21.46 14.34 20.55
CA LEU A 342 -22.75 15.01 20.82
C LEU A 342 -23.66 15.13 19.57
N LEU A 343 -23.16 14.77 18.38
CA LEU A 343 -23.82 15.03 17.11
C LEU A 343 -24.37 13.78 16.39
N ASN A 344 -24.13 12.57 16.91
CA ASN A 344 -24.56 11.33 16.25
C ASN A 344 -25.88 10.81 16.84
N HIS A 345 -27.01 11.10 16.18
CA HIS A 345 -28.27 10.41 16.41
C HIS A 345 -28.89 9.96 15.08
N ASN A 346 -29.10 8.65 14.91
CA ASN A 346 -29.74 8.07 13.73
C ASN A 346 -31.06 7.37 14.12
N SER A 347 -32.11 7.59 13.32
CA SER A 347 -33.48 7.09 13.57
C SER A 347 -33.87 5.93 12.63
N ARG A 348 -34.89 5.15 13.04
CA ARG A 348 -35.42 3.95 12.35
C ARG A 348 -35.86 4.17 10.89
N SER A 349 -36.18 5.42 10.52
CA SER A 349 -36.51 5.81 9.14
C SER A 349 -35.30 5.82 8.19
N ASN A 350 -34.07 5.95 8.71
CA ASN A 350 -32.85 5.95 7.89
C ASN A 350 -32.46 4.53 7.45
N SER A 351 -32.67 3.51 8.30
CA SER A 351 -32.28 2.13 7.99
C SER A 351 -32.92 1.57 6.70
N ARG A 352 -34.18 1.90 6.40
CA ARG A 352 -34.84 1.47 5.16
C ARG A 352 -34.36 2.22 3.91
N LYS A 353 -33.96 3.49 4.05
CA LYS A 353 -33.39 4.29 2.94
C LYS A 353 -31.93 3.91 2.64
N ASN A 354 -31.18 3.51 3.67
CA ASN A 354 -29.75 3.22 3.56
C ASN A 354 -29.46 1.85 2.91
N ILE A 355 -30.31 0.86 3.15
CA ILE A 355 -30.24 -0.45 2.45
C ILE A 355 -30.59 -0.25 0.95
N HIS A 356 -31.56 0.61 0.64
CA HIS A 356 -32.02 0.81 -0.75
C HIS A 356 -30.95 1.43 -1.67
N ALA A 357 -30.14 2.37 -1.17
CA ALA A 357 -29.19 3.11 -2.00
C ALA A 357 -27.99 2.30 -2.52
N HIS A 358 -27.60 1.20 -1.85
CA HIS A 358 -26.45 0.38 -2.26
C HIS A 358 -26.83 -0.77 -3.20
N TYR A 359 -28.06 -1.31 -3.10
CA TYR A 359 -28.55 -2.36 -4.00
C TYR A 359 -29.17 -1.82 -5.31
N ASP A 360 -29.42 -0.50 -5.39
CA ASP A 360 -29.84 0.20 -6.62
C ASP A 360 -28.74 0.32 -7.69
N LEU A 361 -27.52 -0.17 -7.45
CA LEU A 361 -26.47 -0.25 -8.48
C LEU A 361 -26.82 -1.26 -9.59
N GLY A 362 -27.73 -2.19 -9.29
CA GLY A 362 -28.30 -3.14 -10.23
C GLY A 362 -27.42 -4.36 -10.51
N ASN A 363 -28.06 -5.47 -10.91
CA ASN A 363 -27.37 -6.74 -11.18
C ASN A 363 -26.28 -6.63 -12.25
N ALA A 364 -26.48 -5.77 -13.26
CA ALA A 364 -25.52 -5.56 -14.34
C ALA A 364 -24.17 -5.04 -13.84
N PHE A 365 -24.17 -4.21 -12.79
CA PHE A 365 -22.95 -3.71 -12.18
C PHE A 365 -22.17 -4.82 -11.47
N TYR A 366 -22.84 -5.57 -10.59
CA TYR A 366 -22.22 -6.64 -9.80
C TYR A 366 -21.70 -7.79 -10.69
N GLN A 367 -22.41 -8.10 -11.77
CA GLN A 367 -22.00 -9.12 -12.75
C GLN A 367 -20.67 -8.85 -13.45
N LEU A 368 -20.19 -7.60 -13.48
CA LEU A 368 -18.92 -7.27 -14.13
C LEU A 368 -17.71 -7.83 -13.37
N TRP A 369 -17.80 -7.92 -12.04
CA TRP A 369 -16.63 -8.18 -11.20
C TRP A 369 -16.82 -9.24 -10.13
N LEU A 370 -18.06 -9.62 -9.79
CA LEU A 370 -18.31 -10.82 -9.01
C LEU A 370 -18.08 -12.08 -9.85
N ASP A 371 -17.76 -13.18 -9.17
CA ASP A 371 -17.72 -14.49 -9.81
C ASP A 371 -19.15 -14.96 -10.20
N LYS A 372 -19.23 -16.04 -10.97
CA LYS A 372 -20.51 -16.52 -11.54
C LYS A 372 -21.55 -16.92 -10.49
N THR A 373 -21.12 -17.19 -9.26
CA THR A 373 -22.04 -17.52 -8.17
C THR A 373 -22.82 -16.30 -7.67
N MET A 374 -22.43 -15.07 -8.03
CA MET A 374 -23.04 -13.81 -7.57
C MET A 374 -23.10 -13.71 -6.04
N ASN A 375 -22.09 -14.23 -5.34
CA ASN A 375 -21.95 -14.04 -3.90
C ASN A 375 -21.23 -12.73 -3.62
N TYR A 376 -21.93 -11.73 -3.07
CA TYR A 376 -21.30 -10.53 -2.51
C TYR A 376 -21.05 -10.73 -1.00
N SER A 377 -20.21 -11.72 -0.70
CA SER A 377 -19.77 -12.10 0.65
C SER A 377 -18.41 -12.81 0.56
N GLY A 378 -17.65 -12.89 1.65
CA GLY A 378 -16.34 -13.53 1.65
C GLY A 378 -16.40 -15.03 1.30
N ALA A 379 -15.49 -15.47 0.44
CA ALA A 379 -15.32 -16.87 0.08
C ALA A 379 -14.43 -17.61 1.09
N TRP A 380 -14.43 -18.95 1.06
CA TRP A 380 -13.55 -19.77 1.89
C TRP A 380 -12.69 -20.68 1.00
N TYR A 381 -11.40 -20.36 0.89
CA TYR A 381 -10.43 -21.01 0.01
C TYR A 381 -9.78 -22.24 0.67
N GLU A 382 -10.06 -22.51 1.94
CA GLU A 382 -9.51 -23.65 2.68
C GLU A 382 -7.98 -23.70 2.67
N GLY A 383 -7.33 -22.52 2.62
CA GLY A 383 -5.87 -22.39 2.56
C GLY A 383 -5.27 -22.56 1.16
N ASP A 384 -6.08 -22.76 0.12
CA ASP A 384 -5.63 -22.86 -1.28
C ASP A 384 -6.16 -21.67 -2.11
N TYR A 385 -5.37 -20.60 -2.17
CA TYR A 385 -5.70 -19.41 -2.97
C TYR A 385 -5.50 -19.59 -4.49
N THR A 386 -5.11 -20.77 -4.96
CA THR A 386 -5.10 -21.09 -6.40
C THR A 386 -6.45 -21.62 -6.88
N ARG A 387 -7.32 -22.00 -5.93
CA ARG A 387 -8.67 -22.48 -6.20
C ARG A 387 -9.53 -21.40 -6.88
N PRO A 388 -10.37 -21.74 -7.86
CA PRO A 388 -11.34 -20.81 -8.43
C PRO A 388 -12.29 -20.24 -7.38
N ALA A 389 -12.57 -18.94 -7.46
CA ALA A 389 -13.45 -18.22 -6.55
C ALA A 389 -14.84 -18.88 -6.41
N GLU A 390 -15.41 -19.39 -7.51
CA GLU A 390 -16.71 -20.08 -7.47
C GLU A 390 -16.70 -21.28 -6.51
N GLN A 391 -15.62 -22.06 -6.50
CA GLN A 391 -15.49 -23.22 -5.63
C GLN A 391 -15.29 -22.81 -4.16
N ALA A 392 -14.55 -21.72 -3.92
CA ALA A 392 -14.37 -21.15 -2.58
C ALA A 392 -15.70 -20.59 -2.02
N GLN A 393 -16.55 -20.00 -2.88
CA GLN A 393 -17.89 -19.56 -2.51
C GLN A 393 -18.80 -20.74 -2.17
N THR A 394 -18.82 -21.80 -3.00
CA THR A 394 -19.54 -23.04 -2.71
C THR A 394 -19.08 -23.68 -1.40
N ALA A 395 -17.78 -23.79 -1.16
CA ALA A 395 -17.24 -24.35 0.09
C ALA A 395 -17.72 -23.60 1.34
N LYS A 396 -17.74 -22.26 1.29
CA LYS A 396 -18.27 -21.39 2.36
C LYS A 396 -19.75 -21.66 2.63
N VAL A 397 -20.57 -21.76 1.58
CA VAL A 397 -22.02 -22.01 1.70
C VAL A 397 -22.29 -23.41 2.28
N GLN A 398 -21.62 -24.44 1.74
CA GLN A 398 -21.77 -25.81 2.22
C GLN A 398 -21.32 -25.96 3.67
N ARG A 399 -20.28 -25.23 4.10
CA ARG A 399 -19.90 -25.17 5.50
C ARG A 399 -21.03 -24.61 6.37
N ALA A 400 -21.63 -23.48 5.99
CA ALA A 400 -22.72 -22.88 6.76
C ALA A 400 -23.91 -23.83 6.92
N LEU A 401 -24.32 -24.50 5.85
CA LEU A 401 -25.40 -25.50 5.87
C LEU A 401 -25.08 -26.70 6.77
N ARG A 402 -23.85 -27.26 6.67
CA ARG A 402 -23.41 -28.35 7.57
C ARG A 402 -23.43 -27.94 9.04
N MET A 403 -22.92 -26.74 9.35
CA MET A 403 -22.84 -26.26 10.72
C MET A 403 -24.21 -25.92 11.32
N ALA A 404 -25.14 -25.43 10.49
CA ALA A 404 -26.54 -25.26 10.89
C ALA A 404 -27.30 -26.60 11.04
N GLY A 405 -26.67 -27.74 10.75
CA GLY A 405 -27.28 -29.07 10.92
C GLY A 405 -28.29 -29.43 9.85
N VAL A 406 -28.16 -28.86 8.65
CA VAL A 406 -29.06 -29.12 7.52
C VAL A 406 -28.88 -30.56 7.03
N ASN A 407 -30.00 -31.27 6.89
CA ASN A 407 -30.08 -32.62 6.32
C ASN A 407 -31.13 -32.67 5.20
N SER A 408 -31.18 -33.79 4.48
CA SER A 408 -32.25 -34.05 3.51
C SER A 408 -33.63 -33.91 4.15
N GLY A 409 -34.49 -33.09 3.55
CA GLY A 409 -35.83 -32.80 4.06
C GLY A 409 -35.90 -31.76 5.19
N SER A 410 -34.77 -31.23 5.67
CA SER A 410 -34.78 -30.09 6.61
C SER A 410 -35.50 -28.89 5.98
N ARG A 411 -36.25 -28.16 6.80
CA ARG A 411 -36.79 -26.85 6.45
C ARG A 411 -35.86 -25.76 6.98
N VAL A 412 -35.17 -25.11 6.05
CA VAL A 412 -34.12 -24.14 6.31
C VAL A 412 -34.64 -22.73 6.04
N LEU A 413 -34.28 -21.77 6.89
CA LEU A 413 -34.47 -20.35 6.63
C LEU A 413 -33.14 -19.68 6.30
N GLU A 414 -33.08 -18.95 5.20
CA GLU A 414 -32.00 -18.02 4.89
C GLU A 414 -32.47 -16.58 5.12
N ILE A 415 -31.85 -15.89 6.09
CA ILE A 415 -32.08 -14.47 6.35
C ILE A 415 -31.10 -13.64 5.51
N GLY A 416 -31.61 -12.98 4.48
CA GLY A 416 -30.81 -12.24 3.50
C GLY A 416 -30.36 -13.13 2.34
N CYS A 417 -31.29 -13.66 1.54
CA CYS A 417 -30.98 -14.70 0.56
C CYS A 417 -30.23 -14.26 -0.71
N GLY A 418 -30.00 -12.94 -0.86
CA GLY A 418 -29.24 -12.38 -1.98
C GLY A 418 -29.69 -12.91 -3.34
N TRP A 419 -28.72 -13.32 -4.16
CA TRP A 419 -28.94 -13.88 -5.51
C TRP A 419 -29.17 -15.41 -5.52
N GLY A 420 -29.50 -16.01 -4.37
CA GLY A 420 -29.96 -17.40 -4.27
C GLY A 420 -28.86 -18.47 -4.34
N ALA A 421 -27.59 -18.13 -4.04
CA ALA A 421 -26.50 -19.10 -4.06
C ALA A 421 -26.63 -20.17 -2.97
N LEU A 422 -27.04 -19.79 -1.76
CA LEU A 422 -27.29 -20.75 -0.68
C LEU A 422 -28.54 -21.57 -0.93
N ALA A 423 -29.60 -20.96 -1.48
CA ALA A 423 -30.79 -21.67 -1.91
C ALA A 423 -30.46 -22.77 -2.95
N GLU A 424 -29.55 -22.52 -3.89
CA GLU A 424 -29.07 -23.54 -4.84
C GLU A 424 -28.43 -24.72 -4.12
N GLU A 425 -27.44 -24.48 -3.26
CA GLU A 425 -26.74 -25.56 -2.54
C GLU A 425 -27.68 -26.30 -1.58
N ALA A 426 -28.54 -25.59 -0.87
CA ALA A 426 -29.50 -26.19 0.06
C ALA A 426 -30.47 -27.15 -0.64
N THR A 427 -30.92 -26.80 -1.84
CA THR A 427 -31.91 -27.59 -2.59
C THR A 427 -31.26 -28.73 -3.38
N LEU A 428 -30.12 -28.51 -4.04
CA LEU A 428 -29.47 -29.51 -4.89
C LEU A 428 -28.64 -30.51 -4.08
N GLU A 429 -27.71 -30.02 -3.26
CA GLU A 429 -26.76 -30.85 -2.54
C GLU A 429 -27.38 -31.41 -1.25
N PHE A 430 -28.01 -30.54 -0.45
CA PHE A 430 -28.57 -30.95 0.84
C PHE A 430 -29.99 -31.48 0.74
N LYS A 431 -30.67 -31.36 -0.41
CA LYS A 431 -32.06 -31.80 -0.63
C LYS A 431 -33.02 -31.27 0.44
N ALA A 432 -32.76 -30.06 0.90
CA ALA A 432 -33.57 -29.35 1.87
C ALA A 432 -34.67 -28.54 1.18
N GLN A 433 -35.66 -28.15 1.98
CA GLN A 433 -36.60 -27.09 1.62
C GLN A 433 -36.06 -25.77 2.15
N ILE A 434 -35.96 -24.76 1.30
CA ILE A 434 -35.41 -23.46 1.67
C ILE A 434 -36.49 -22.38 1.61
N VAL A 435 -36.61 -21.61 2.69
CA VAL A 435 -37.30 -20.32 2.70
C VAL A 435 -36.22 -19.25 2.73
N GLY A 436 -36.17 -18.39 1.70
CA GLY A 436 -35.20 -17.31 1.62
C GLY A 436 -35.89 -15.97 1.66
N VAL A 437 -35.43 -15.03 2.48
CA VAL A 437 -36.02 -13.68 2.55
C VAL A 437 -35.01 -12.61 2.16
N THR A 438 -35.45 -11.63 1.36
CA THR A 438 -34.68 -10.44 0.99
C THR A 438 -35.59 -9.20 0.96
N LEU A 439 -34.98 -8.02 1.01
CA LEU A 439 -35.65 -6.72 0.82
C LEU A 439 -35.40 -6.11 -0.57
N SER A 440 -34.58 -6.74 -1.43
CA SER A 440 -34.33 -6.29 -2.80
C SER A 440 -35.14 -7.10 -3.80
N THR A 441 -35.86 -6.38 -4.66
CA THR A 441 -36.62 -6.98 -5.77
C THR A 441 -35.67 -7.57 -6.80
N GLU A 442 -34.56 -6.89 -7.12
CA GLU A 442 -33.57 -7.32 -8.11
C GLU A 442 -32.87 -8.63 -7.72
N GLN A 443 -32.56 -8.77 -6.43
CA GLN A 443 -31.99 -10.00 -5.86
C GLN A 443 -33.00 -11.14 -5.94
N LEU A 444 -34.25 -10.88 -5.54
CA LEU A 444 -35.31 -11.88 -5.57
C LEU A 444 -35.60 -12.37 -6.99
N ASP A 445 -35.69 -11.46 -7.96
CA ASP A 445 -35.92 -11.79 -9.36
C ASP A 445 -34.78 -12.65 -9.92
N TYR A 446 -33.54 -12.29 -9.61
CA TYR A 446 -32.38 -13.08 -10.01
C TYR A 446 -32.38 -14.47 -9.37
N ALA A 447 -32.63 -14.54 -8.06
CA ALA A 447 -32.65 -15.80 -7.32
C ALA A 447 -33.74 -16.75 -7.84
N ASN A 448 -34.93 -16.23 -8.13
CA ASN A 448 -36.01 -17.01 -8.76
C ASN A 448 -35.63 -17.48 -10.18
N ALA A 449 -35.04 -16.61 -11.00
CA ALA A 449 -34.57 -16.98 -12.34
C ALA A 449 -33.49 -18.07 -12.27
N ARG A 450 -32.59 -17.99 -11.29
CA ARG A 450 -31.57 -19.00 -11.00
C ARG A 450 -32.20 -20.35 -10.63
N MET A 451 -33.14 -20.38 -9.70
CA MET A 451 -33.85 -21.62 -9.31
C MET A 451 -34.60 -22.24 -10.50
N HIS A 452 -35.31 -21.42 -11.27
CA HIS A 452 -36.06 -21.88 -12.45
C HIS A 452 -35.12 -22.50 -13.50
N LYS A 453 -33.95 -21.89 -13.75
CA LYS A 453 -32.94 -22.43 -14.67
C LYS A 453 -32.41 -23.81 -14.24
N LEU A 454 -32.41 -24.09 -12.94
CA LEU A 454 -31.99 -25.36 -12.35
C LEU A 454 -33.14 -26.37 -12.23
N GLY A 455 -34.36 -26.02 -12.67
CA GLY A 455 -35.54 -26.88 -12.57
C GLY A 455 -36.12 -27.01 -11.16
N ILE A 456 -35.76 -26.10 -10.24
CA ILE A 456 -36.26 -26.08 -8.87
C ILE A 456 -37.56 -25.27 -8.82
N ALA A 457 -38.62 -25.87 -8.28
CA ALA A 457 -39.90 -25.20 -8.13
C ALA A 457 -39.82 -24.07 -7.09
N THR A 458 -40.23 -22.87 -7.49
CA THR A 458 -40.30 -21.69 -6.61
C THR A 458 -41.73 -21.31 -6.25
N GLY A 459 -41.89 -20.68 -5.08
CA GLY A 459 -43.16 -20.16 -4.59
C GLY A 459 -43.54 -20.72 -3.22
N HIS A 460 -44.65 -20.22 -2.67
CA HIS A 460 -45.03 -20.55 -1.30
C HIS A 460 -45.26 -22.07 -1.12
N GLY A 461 -44.55 -22.66 -0.16
CA GLY A 461 -44.61 -24.10 0.12
C GLY A 461 -43.94 -25.01 -0.92
N GLN A 462 -43.24 -24.45 -1.92
CA GLN A 462 -42.41 -25.21 -2.85
C GLN A 462 -41.03 -25.51 -2.26
N GLN A 463 -40.18 -26.20 -3.02
CA GLN A 463 -38.82 -26.54 -2.58
C GLN A 463 -37.97 -25.29 -2.27
N ALA A 464 -38.12 -24.22 -3.06
CA ALA A 464 -37.52 -22.92 -2.81
C ALA A 464 -38.58 -21.81 -2.70
N ASP A 465 -38.89 -21.40 -1.48
CA ASP A 465 -39.83 -20.32 -1.18
C ASP A 465 -39.06 -19.01 -0.93
N LEU A 466 -38.76 -18.29 -2.00
CA LEU A 466 -38.01 -17.03 -1.96
C LEU A 466 -38.99 -15.84 -1.91
N ARG A 467 -38.82 -14.94 -0.94
CA ARG A 467 -39.80 -13.91 -0.60
C ARG A 467 -39.17 -12.52 -0.51
N LEU A 468 -39.92 -11.52 -1.00
CA LEU A 468 -39.68 -10.11 -0.68
C LEU A 468 -40.32 -9.83 0.69
N GLN A 469 -39.59 -10.13 1.76
CA GLN A 469 -40.12 -10.12 3.12
C GLN A 469 -39.04 -9.70 4.12
N ASP A 470 -39.42 -8.91 5.11
CA ASP A 470 -38.56 -8.66 6.26
C ASP A 470 -38.56 -9.88 7.18
N TYR A 471 -37.38 -10.34 7.61
CA TYR A 471 -37.24 -11.53 8.45
C TYR A 471 -38.01 -11.43 9.79
N ARG A 472 -38.29 -10.21 10.25
CA ARG A 472 -39.08 -9.95 11.47
C ARG A 472 -40.56 -10.29 11.32
N ASP A 473 -41.06 -10.27 10.08
CA ASP A 473 -42.46 -10.49 9.75
C ASP A 473 -42.78 -11.95 9.40
N ILE A 474 -41.82 -12.87 9.58
CA ILE A 474 -42.02 -14.30 9.34
C ILE A 474 -42.98 -14.89 10.39
N THR A 475 -44.09 -15.45 9.92
CA THR A 475 -45.15 -16.02 10.76
C THR A 475 -45.22 -17.54 10.71
N ASP A 476 -44.59 -18.17 9.71
CA ASP A 476 -44.64 -19.61 9.45
C ASP A 476 -43.44 -20.36 10.07
N ALA A 477 -43.01 -19.95 11.27
CA ALA A 477 -42.07 -20.68 12.11
C ALA A 477 -42.66 -22.01 12.62
N PRO A 478 -41.85 -22.98 13.11
CA PRO A 478 -40.39 -22.93 13.26
C PRO A 478 -39.62 -23.63 12.11
N PHE A 479 -38.32 -23.35 12.04
CA PHE A 479 -37.36 -23.90 11.09
C PHE A 479 -36.40 -24.88 11.78
N ASP A 480 -35.95 -25.90 11.04
CA ASP A 480 -34.96 -26.87 11.52
C ASP A 480 -33.56 -26.24 11.66
N ALA A 481 -33.25 -25.35 10.72
CA ALA A 481 -31.97 -24.67 10.65
C ALA A 481 -32.13 -23.24 10.11
N ILE A 482 -31.24 -22.33 10.50
CA ILE A 482 -31.18 -20.96 9.98
C ILE A 482 -29.77 -20.67 9.46
N CYS A 483 -29.67 -20.08 8.28
CA CYS A 483 -28.43 -19.47 7.79
C CYS A 483 -28.62 -17.95 7.64
N SER A 484 -27.60 -17.17 7.98
CA SER A 484 -27.60 -15.72 7.73
C SER A 484 -26.19 -15.29 7.41
N ILE A 485 -25.94 -14.86 6.17
CA ILE A 485 -24.59 -14.56 5.67
C ILE A 485 -24.43 -13.06 5.52
N GLU A 486 -23.54 -12.46 6.31
CA GLU A 486 -23.15 -11.04 6.28
C GLU A 486 -24.33 -10.06 6.33
N MET A 487 -25.34 -10.41 7.15
CA MET A 487 -26.55 -9.61 7.36
C MET A 487 -26.47 -8.77 8.65
N VAL A 488 -25.84 -9.29 9.71
CA VAL A 488 -25.82 -8.69 11.06
C VAL A 488 -25.24 -7.27 11.06
N GLU A 489 -24.30 -7.03 10.16
CA GLU A 489 -23.61 -5.77 9.91
C GLU A 489 -24.60 -4.69 9.47
N ALA A 490 -25.60 -5.05 8.66
CA ALA A 490 -26.62 -4.15 8.14
C ALA A 490 -27.77 -3.90 9.14
N VAL A 491 -27.90 -4.72 10.19
CA VAL A 491 -28.95 -4.56 11.23
C VAL A 491 -28.75 -3.29 12.04
N GLY A 492 -27.49 -2.97 12.35
CA GLY A 492 -27.11 -1.88 13.24
C GLY A 492 -27.23 -2.22 14.74
N GLN A 493 -26.31 -1.69 15.53
CA GLN A 493 -26.10 -2.06 16.93
C GLN A 493 -27.37 -2.02 17.80
N SER A 494 -28.21 -1.01 17.65
CA SER A 494 -29.43 -0.83 18.45
C SER A 494 -30.49 -1.92 18.21
N TYR A 495 -30.39 -2.67 17.11
CA TYR A 495 -31.36 -3.70 16.72
C TYR A 495 -30.82 -5.13 16.86
N TRP A 496 -29.55 -5.32 17.23
CA TRP A 496 -29.00 -6.65 17.50
C TRP A 496 -29.83 -7.46 18.50
N PRO A 497 -30.32 -6.91 19.63
CA PRO A 497 -31.16 -7.68 20.55
C PRO A 497 -32.43 -8.24 19.89
N GLU A 498 -33.05 -7.47 18.98
CA GLU A 498 -34.24 -7.90 18.23
C GLU A 498 -33.89 -8.97 17.19
N TYR A 499 -32.76 -8.81 16.50
CA TYR A 499 -32.25 -9.80 15.54
C TYR A 499 -32.02 -11.17 16.18
N PHE A 500 -31.22 -11.26 17.25
CA PHE A 500 -30.92 -12.55 17.89
C PHE A 500 -32.18 -13.17 18.54
N LYS A 501 -33.07 -12.36 19.13
CA LYS A 501 -34.38 -12.85 19.62
C LYS A 501 -35.24 -13.42 18.51
N THR A 502 -35.21 -12.80 17.33
CA THR A 502 -35.94 -13.30 16.15
C THR A 502 -35.36 -14.62 15.67
N VAL A 503 -34.03 -14.74 15.56
CA VAL A 503 -33.37 -16.02 15.24
C VAL A 503 -33.78 -17.11 16.23
N ASN A 504 -33.74 -16.84 17.53
CA ASN A 504 -34.19 -17.80 18.56
C ASN A 504 -35.67 -18.18 18.36
N LYS A 505 -36.57 -17.21 18.15
CA LYS A 505 -38.01 -17.44 17.95
C LYS A 505 -38.29 -18.33 16.74
N LEU A 506 -37.58 -18.11 15.63
CA LEU A 506 -37.79 -18.82 14.36
C LEU A 506 -37.23 -20.24 14.37
N LEU A 507 -36.25 -20.54 15.22
CA LEU A 507 -35.59 -21.84 15.29
C LEU A 507 -36.36 -22.84 16.18
N LYS A 508 -36.41 -24.11 15.78
CA LYS A 508 -36.91 -25.20 16.65
C LYS A 508 -36.01 -25.37 17.89
N PRO A 509 -36.55 -25.81 19.04
CA PRO A 509 -35.73 -26.28 20.16
C PRO A 509 -34.70 -27.32 19.69
N GLY A 510 -33.48 -27.27 20.23
CA GLY A 510 -32.34 -28.10 19.79
C GLY A 510 -31.73 -27.72 18.43
N GLY A 511 -32.44 -26.93 17.61
CA GLY A 511 -32.01 -26.50 16.27
C GLY A 511 -30.78 -25.59 16.30
N ARG A 512 -30.14 -25.44 15.13
CA ARG A 512 -28.92 -24.64 14.98
C ARG A 512 -29.06 -23.54 13.92
N ALA A 513 -28.38 -22.42 14.16
CA ALA A 513 -28.21 -21.37 13.19
C ALA A 513 -26.73 -21.18 12.87
N CYS A 514 -26.36 -21.02 11.59
CA CYS A 514 -25.03 -20.59 11.19
C CYS A 514 -25.10 -19.14 10.70
N ILE A 515 -24.44 -18.24 11.42
CA ILE A 515 -24.42 -16.80 11.13
C ILE A 515 -22.99 -16.42 10.75
N GLN A 516 -22.79 -15.98 9.50
CA GLN A 516 -21.54 -15.39 9.05
C GLN A 516 -21.60 -13.87 9.27
N SER A 517 -20.58 -13.32 9.92
CA SER A 517 -20.46 -11.88 10.18
C SER A 517 -19.01 -11.46 10.02
N ILE A 518 -18.79 -10.34 9.36
CA ILE A 518 -17.62 -9.50 9.53
C ILE A 518 -17.66 -9.01 10.97
N VAL A 519 -16.54 -9.15 11.66
CA VAL A 519 -16.36 -8.72 13.05
C VAL A 519 -15.18 -7.79 13.17
N ILE A 520 -15.26 -6.83 14.09
CA ILE A 520 -14.12 -5.99 14.46
C ILE A 520 -13.41 -6.55 15.69
N ARG A 521 -12.09 -6.40 15.77
CA ARG A 521 -11.31 -6.83 16.94
C ARG A 521 -11.83 -6.19 18.23
N ASP A 522 -11.91 -6.96 19.31
CA ASP A 522 -12.56 -6.53 20.56
C ASP A 522 -11.96 -5.24 21.15
N ASP A 523 -10.64 -5.04 21.07
CA ASP A 523 -9.96 -3.82 21.56
C ASP A 523 -10.27 -2.57 20.72
N LEU A 524 -10.81 -2.72 19.51
CA LEU A 524 -11.17 -1.63 18.60
C LEU A 524 -12.67 -1.28 18.66
N PHE A 525 -13.51 -2.19 19.19
CA PHE A 525 -14.97 -2.10 19.10
C PHE A 525 -15.54 -0.80 19.67
N GLU A 526 -15.21 -0.46 20.92
CA GLU A 526 -15.80 0.70 21.60
C GLU A 526 -15.53 2.02 20.87
N ARG A 527 -14.31 2.16 20.32
CA ARG A 527 -13.94 3.34 19.53
C ARG A 527 -14.67 3.35 18.19
N TYR A 528 -14.72 2.21 17.51
CA TYR A 528 -15.40 2.05 16.24
C TYR A 528 -16.88 2.40 16.35
N ALA A 529 -17.58 1.80 17.31
CA ALA A 529 -19.01 2.00 17.54
C ALA A 529 -19.36 3.46 17.91
N ALA A 530 -18.43 4.20 18.50
CA ALA A 530 -18.62 5.61 18.87
C ALA A 530 -18.43 6.60 17.71
N SER A 531 -18.06 6.16 16.50
CA SER A 531 -17.72 7.06 15.39
C SER A 531 -18.22 6.60 14.03
N THR A 532 -18.39 7.56 13.13
CA THR A 532 -18.68 7.32 11.70
C THR A 532 -17.36 7.32 10.93
N ASP A 533 -17.19 6.31 10.08
CA ASP A 533 -16.04 6.10 9.19
C ASP A 533 -16.44 6.25 7.71
N PHE A 534 -15.46 6.10 6.81
CA PHE A 534 -15.69 6.14 5.36
C PHE A 534 -16.75 5.14 4.89
N ILE A 535 -16.74 3.91 5.43
CA ILE A 535 -17.65 2.83 5.03
C ILE A 535 -19.09 3.21 5.36
N GLN A 536 -19.37 3.68 6.58
CA GLN A 536 -20.69 4.13 6.97
C GLN A 536 -21.14 5.38 6.20
N GLN A 537 -20.22 6.24 5.74
CA GLN A 537 -20.60 7.45 5.02
C GLN A 537 -20.90 7.18 3.53
N TYR A 538 -20.16 6.29 2.88
CA TYR A 538 -20.20 6.12 1.42
C TYR A 538 -20.74 4.78 0.94
N ILE A 539 -20.63 3.70 1.73
CA ILE A 539 -20.86 2.33 1.26
C ILE A 539 -22.05 1.71 1.99
N PHE A 540 -22.00 1.62 3.32
CA PHE A 540 -23.01 0.96 4.16
C PHE A 540 -23.55 1.88 5.26
N PRO A 541 -24.43 2.85 4.94
CA PRO A 541 -24.90 3.79 5.95
C PRO A 541 -25.75 3.15 7.05
N GLY A 542 -25.33 3.34 8.30
CA GLY A 542 -25.96 2.73 9.48
C GLY A 542 -25.53 1.29 9.76
N GLY A 543 -24.61 0.75 8.97
CA GLY A 543 -23.96 -0.53 9.28
C GLY A 543 -23.10 -0.44 10.54
N CYS A 544 -22.99 -1.54 11.27
CA CYS A 544 -22.13 -1.66 12.44
C CYS A 544 -21.59 -3.08 12.55
N LEU A 545 -20.27 -3.23 12.62
CA LEU A 545 -19.60 -4.51 12.86
C LEU A 545 -19.67 -4.87 14.36
N PRO A 546 -20.20 -6.06 14.73
CA PRO A 546 -20.02 -6.56 16.09
C PRO A 546 -18.56 -6.96 16.32
N SER A 547 -18.15 -7.00 17.59
CA SER A 547 -16.96 -7.75 17.97
C SER A 547 -17.31 -9.21 18.28
N PRO A 548 -16.34 -10.15 18.28
CA PRO A 548 -16.61 -11.53 18.70
C PRO A 548 -17.24 -11.61 20.10
N GLN A 549 -16.78 -10.79 21.05
CA GLN A 549 -17.37 -10.72 22.38
C GLN A 549 -18.81 -10.21 22.34
N LYS A 550 -19.06 -9.09 21.64
CA LYS A 550 -20.41 -8.50 21.56
C LYS A 550 -21.40 -9.43 20.85
N PHE A 551 -20.95 -10.16 19.83
CA PHE A 551 -21.77 -11.16 19.16
C PHE A 551 -22.22 -12.26 20.13
N ARG A 552 -21.29 -12.81 20.92
CA ARG A 552 -21.58 -13.84 21.95
C ARG A 552 -22.54 -13.31 23.01
N GLU A 553 -22.29 -12.12 23.53
CA GLU A 553 -23.16 -11.47 24.52
C GLU A 553 -24.60 -11.33 24.00
N GLN A 554 -24.79 -10.91 22.74
CA GLN A 554 -26.11 -10.76 22.14
C GLN A 554 -26.81 -12.11 21.91
N ALA A 555 -26.07 -13.15 21.48
CA ALA A 555 -26.62 -14.49 21.33
C ALA A 555 -27.07 -15.09 22.67
N GLU A 556 -26.25 -14.96 23.71
CA GLU A 556 -26.54 -15.42 25.07
C GLU A 556 -27.75 -14.69 25.67
N GLN A 557 -27.84 -13.37 25.51
CA GLN A 557 -28.99 -12.57 25.94
C GLN A 557 -30.30 -12.96 25.23
N ALA A 558 -30.21 -13.54 24.03
CA ALA A 558 -31.35 -14.09 23.31
C ALA A 558 -31.63 -15.56 23.66
N GLY A 559 -30.93 -16.14 24.62
CA GLY A 559 -31.12 -17.53 25.06
C GLY A 559 -30.56 -18.57 24.11
N MET A 560 -29.54 -18.24 23.32
CA MET A 560 -28.81 -19.16 22.45
C MET A 560 -27.35 -19.31 22.91
N GLN A 561 -26.72 -20.42 22.57
CA GLN A 561 -25.31 -20.67 22.87
C GLN A 561 -24.48 -20.70 21.59
N VAL A 562 -23.32 -20.04 21.58
CA VAL A 562 -22.35 -20.16 20.48
C VAL A 562 -21.54 -21.44 20.68
N VAL A 563 -21.84 -22.48 19.92
CA VAL A 563 -21.23 -23.82 20.04
C VAL A 563 -20.03 -24.05 19.10
N ASP A 564 -19.90 -23.24 18.05
CA ASP A 564 -18.72 -23.18 17.18
C ASP A 564 -18.50 -21.74 16.69
N ALA A 565 -17.25 -21.37 16.47
CA ALA A 565 -16.87 -20.07 15.94
C ALA A 565 -15.61 -20.20 15.09
N PHE A 566 -15.76 -20.05 13.78
CA PHE A 566 -14.70 -20.27 12.80
C PHE A 566 -14.33 -18.98 12.11
N ALA A 567 -13.06 -18.56 12.25
CA ALA A 567 -12.53 -17.35 11.64
C ALA A 567 -11.73 -17.66 10.36
N PHE A 568 -11.97 -16.88 9.32
CA PHE A 568 -11.34 -17.04 7.99
C PHE A 568 -11.16 -15.67 7.29
N GLY A 569 -10.82 -14.63 8.07
CA GLY A 569 -10.55 -13.28 7.56
C GLY A 569 -9.51 -13.18 6.43
N PRO A 570 -8.39 -13.95 6.44
CA PRO A 570 -7.44 -13.95 5.33
C PRO A 570 -8.08 -14.31 3.98
N ASP A 571 -9.04 -15.23 3.97
CA ASP A 571 -9.80 -15.60 2.78
C ASP A 571 -10.69 -14.44 2.27
N TYR A 572 -11.21 -13.59 3.18
CA TYR A 572 -11.92 -12.38 2.75
C TYR A 572 -10.96 -11.32 2.18
N ALA A 573 -9.76 -11.17 2.74
CA ALA A 573 -8.75 -10.30 2.13
C ALA A 573 -8.43 -10.75 0.69
N GLN A 574 -8.29 -12.07 0.46
CA GLN A 574 -8.11 -12.62 -0.88
C GLN A 574 -9.33 -12.36 -1.79
N THR A 575 -10.55 -12.59 -1.28
CA THR A 575 -11.79 -12.32 -2.03
C THR A 575 -11.87 -10.84 -2.47
N LEU A 576 -11.58 -9.90 -1.57
CA LEU A 576 -11.59 -8.46 -1.86
C LEU A 576 -10.50 -8.06 -2.87
N ARG A 577 -9.33 -8.69 -2.80
CA ARG A 577 -8.25 -8.49 -3.77
C ARG A 577 -8.68 -8.93 -5.17
N GLU A 578 -9.32 -10.08 -5.29
CA GLU A 578 -9.86 -10.58 -6.56
C GLU A 578 -10.95 -9.66 -7.11
N TRP A 579 -11.91 -9.25 -6.26
CA TRP A 579 -12.95 -8.29 -6.65
C TRP A 579 -12.37 -6.95 -7.08
N ARG A 580 -11.38 -6.41 -6.37
CA ARG A 580 -10.72 -5.15 -6.73
C ARG A 580 -10.04 -5.25 -8.08
N ASN A 581 -9.27 -6.31 -8.32
CA ASN A 581 -8.58 -6.51 -9.59
C ASN A 581 -9.59 -6.69 -10.74
N ALA A 582 -10.64 -7.48 -10.53
CA ALA A 582 -11.70 -7.69 -11.51
C ALA A 582 -12.45 -6.37 -11.82
N PHE A 583 -12.83 -5.61 -10.79
CA PHE A 583 -13.50 -4.32 -10.92
C PHE A 583 -12.67 -3.31 -11.71
N LEU A 584 -11.39 -3.15 -11.36
CA LEU A 584 -10.49 -2.21 -12.04
C LEU A 584 -10.25 -2.59 -13.51
N ALA A 585 -10.27 -3.89 -13.83
CA ALA A 585 -10.18 -4.38 -15.21
C ALA A 585 -11.43 -4.05 -16.05
N GLN A 586 -12.57 -3.74 -15.42
CA GLN A 586 -13.85 -3.46 -16.08
C GLN A 586 -14.18 -1.96 -16.15
N LYS A 587 -13.18 -1.09 -15.98
CA LYS A 587 -13.38 0.38 -15.92
C LYS A 587 -14.21 0.93 -17.09
N GLU A 588 -13.97 0.47 -18.31
CA GLU A 588 -14.72 0.92 -19.49
C GLU A 588 -16.18 0.46 -19.48
N GLN A 589 -16.43 -0.77 -19.02
CA GLN A 589 -17.76 -1.38 -18.91
C GLN A 589 -18.56 -0.71 -17.80
N VAL A 590 -17.94 -0.43 -16.66
CA VAL A 590 -18.55 0.34 -15.56
C VAL A 590 -18.93 1.75 -16.03
N ALA A 591 -18.07 2.41 -16.83
CA ALA A 591 -18.40 3.72 -17.41
C ALA A 591 -19.60 3.65 -18.39
N LYS A 592 -19.74 2.57 -19.17
CA LYS A 592 -20.90 2.35 -20.06
C LYS A 592 -22.21 2.15 -19.31
N LEU A 593 -22.18 1.74 -18.04
CA LEU A 593 -23.35 1.68 -17.16
C LEU A 593 -23.73 3.05 -16.57
N GLY A 594 -22.98 4.12 -16.88
CA GLY A 594 -23.26 5.49 -16.44
C GLY A 594 -22.53 5.93 -15.17
N PHE A 595 -21.62 5.10 -14.64
CA PHE A 595 -20.81 5.46 -13.47
C PHE A 595 -19.59 6.30 -13.88
N ASP A 596 -19.32 7.37 -13.12
CA ASP A 596 -18.24 8.31 -13.41
C ASP A 596 -16.90 7.93 -12.73
N ALA A 597 -15.86 8.73 -12.99
CA ALA A 597 -14.54 8.52 -12.38
C ALA A 597 -14.57 8.66 -10.85
N ARG A 598 -15.47 9.49 -10.30
CA ARG A 598 -15.65 9.66 -8.87
C ARG A 598 -16.15 8.36 -8.23
N PHE A 599 -17.16 7.72 -8.84
CA PHE A 599 -17.66 6.42 -8.42
C PHE A 599 -16.55 5.36 -8.46
N MET A 600 -15.75 5.33 -9.54
CA MET A 600 -14.60 4.41 -9.65
C MET A 600 -13.63 4.56 -8.46
N HIS A 601 -13.26 5.80 -8.10
CA HIS A 601 -12.38 6.03 -6.95
C HIS A 601 -13.03 5.66 -5.61
N ILE A 602 -14.32 5.92 -5.43
CA ILE A 602 -15.06 5.50 -4.22
C ILE A 602 -15.00 3.98 -4.07
N TRP A 603 -15.28 3.26 -5.16
CA TRP A 603 -15.37 1.80 -5.15
C TRP A 603 -13.99 1.14 -5.01
N GLU A 604 -12.97 1.65 -5.69
CA GLU A 604 -11.58 1.21 -5.52
C GLU A 604 -11.12 1.42 -4.07
N PHE A 605 -11.36 2.61 -3.51
CA PHE A 605 -10.98 2.91 -2.13
C PHE A 605 -11.70 2.01 -1.14
N TYR A 606 -13.00 1.77 -1.35
CA TYR A 606 -13.78 0.82 -0.55
C TYR A 606 -13.16 -0.58 -0.52
N LEU A 607 -12.93 -1.18 -1.70
CA LEU A 607 -12.38 -2.54 -1.77
C LEU A 607 -10.97 -2.62 -1.18
N ALA A 608 -10.10 -1.64 -1.47
CA ALA A 608 -8.74 -1.59 -0.92
C ALA A 608 -8.72 -1.35 0.60
N TYR A 609 -9.64 -0.53 1.12
CA TYR A 609 -9.78 -0.24 2.55
C TYR A 609 -10.21 -1.47 3.33
N CYS A 610 -11.22 -2.19 2.83
CA CYS A 610 -11.63 -3.45 3.43
C CYS A 610 -10.53 -4.51 3.32
N GLU A 611 -9.88 -4.67 2.15
CA GLU A 611 -8.75 -5.60 1.96
C GLU A 611 -7.66 -5.36 3.00
N ALA A 612 -7.25 -4.09 3.17
CA ALA A 612 -6.24 -3.71 4.16
C ALA A 612 -6.67 -4.02 5.60
N ALA A 613 -7.93 -3.76 5.96
CA ALA A 613 -8.43 -4.00 7.32
C ALA A 613 -8.45 -5.49 7.70
N PHE A 614 -8.77 -6.38 6.75
CA PHE A 614 -8.66 -7.83 6.94
C PHE A 614 -7.20 -8.28 7.01
N ASP A 615 -6.35 -7.84 6.08
CA ASP A 615 -4.92 -8.22 6.04
C ASP A 615 -4.16 -7.78 7.31
N THR A 616 -4.53 -6.63 7.91
CA THR A 616 -3.93 -6.17 9.18
C THR A 616 -4.60 -6.74 10.43
N GLY A 617 -5.67 -7.52 10.29
CA GLY A 617 -6.41 -8.12 11.41
C GLY A 617 -7.11 -7.11 12.32
N ASP A 618 -7.53 -5.97 11.76
CA ASP A 618 -8.41 -5.03 12.47
C ASP A 618 -9.87 -5.51 12.42
N ILE A 619 -10.24 -6.17 11.32
CA ILE A 619 -11.50 -6.91 11.16
C ILE A 619 -11.21 -8.36 10.76
N ASN A 620 -12.17 -9.24 10.96
CA ASN A 620 -12.11 -10.66 10.61
C ASN A 620 -13.48 -11.12 10.08
N LEU A 621 -13.52 -12.27 9.40
CA LEU A 621 -14.76 -12.89 8.94
C LEU A 621 -14.98 -14.16 9.76
N MET A 622 -16.15 -14.28 10.37
CA MET A 622 -16.45 -15.41 11.25
C MET A 622 -17.79 -16.05 10.93
N GLN A 623 -17.83 -17.38 10.94
CA GLN A 623 -19.05 -18.18 11.01
C GLN A 623 -19.27 -18.63 12.45
N PHE A 624 -20.35 -18.15 13.06
CA PHE A 624 -20.80 -18.55 14.39
C PHE A 624 -21.93 -19.57 14.27
N THR A 625 -21.78 -20.71 14.92
CA THR A 625 -22.87 -21.68 15.06
C THR A 625 -23.56 -21.45 16.39
N LEU A 626 -24.81 -21.03 16.32
CA LEU A 626 -25.70 -20.88 17.47
C LEU A 626 -26.53 -22.16 17.65
N GLN A 627 -26.73 -22.56 18.89
CA GLN A 627 -27.67 -23.60 19.26
C GLN A 627 -28.75 -23.03 20.18
N LYS A 628 -30.01 -23.35 19.84
CA LYS A 628 -31.13 -23.12 20.75
C LYS A 628 -31.22 -24.32 21.72
N PRO A 629 -31.32 -24.10 23.04
CA PRO A 629 -31.55 -25.17 24.00
C PRO A 629 -32.80 -26.00 23.67
N GLU A 630 -32.84 -27.24 24.18
CA GLU A 630 -33.97 -28.17 24.09
C GLU A 630 -35.24 -27.66 24.80
#